data_AF-A0A2E9W8L3-F1
#
_entry.id   AF-A0A2E9W8L3-F1
#
_cell.length_a   1.000
_cell.length_b   1.000
_cell.length_c   1.000
_cell.angle_alpha   90.00
_cell.angle_beta   90.00
_cell.angle_gamma   90.00
#
_symmetry.space_group_name_H-M   'P 1'
#
loop_
_entity.id
_entity.type
_entity.pdbx_description
1 polymer ?
#
loop_
_entity_poly.entity_id
_entity_poly.type
_entity_poly.pdbx_seq_one_letter_code
_entity_poly.pdbx_strand_id
1 'polypeptide(L)'
;MGQMTRFFAVLMLFPLLAACEGEQAKGPTPDEITTAVIERFREDPYAKVGHVENVTKTNSISEDDDEVIAMVRYELVFDRTVSEFADDVTEKGKAAGDVDAVGDTVSDAIDLVKTKMLALKEGAFKAGDRRVVENEIRLVKSEKGWIYRDRP
;
A
#
# COMPACT_ATOMS: atom_id res chain seq x y z
N MET A 1 2.02 14.23 77.95
CA MET A 1 1.17 13.00 77.93
C MET A 1 -0.01 13.27 77.00
N GLY A 2 -0.37 12.32 76.15
CA GLY A 2 -1.61 12.37 75.36
C GLY A 2 -1.44 12.35 73.85
N GLN A 3 -0.78 11.29 73.36
CA GLN A 3 -0.70 10.89 71.95
C GLN A 3 -2.04 10.29 71.52
N MET A 4 -2.62 10.71 70.40
CA MET A 4 -3.58 9.92 69.60
C MET A 4 -3.54 10.43 68.15
N THR A 5 -2.74 9.72 67.37
CA THR A 5 -2.70 9.64 65.91
C THR A 5 -4.09 9.54 65.27
N ARG A 6 -4.30 10.24 64.15
CA ARG A 6 -5.02 9.68 63.00
C ARG A 6 -4.54 10.32 61.69
N PHE A 7 -4.03 9.43 60.85
CA PHE A 7 -3.62 9.57 59.46
C PHE A 7 -4.59 10.44 58.64
N PHE A 8 -4.05 11.32 57.79
CA PHE A 8 -4.53 11.45 56.41
C PHE A 8 -3.40 12.02 55.55
N ALA A 9 -2.75 11.12 54.81
CA ALA A 9 -1.79 11.44 53.78
C ALA A 9 -2.54 12.09 52.60
N VAL A 10 -2.37 13.39 52.40
CA VAL A 10 -2.81 14.04 51.15
C VAL A 10 -1.73 13.80 50.12
N LEU A 11 -1.99 12.74 49.36
CA LEU A 11 -1.20 12.20 48.28
C LEU A 11 -1.20 13.16 47.09
N MET A 12 0.01 13.39 46.58
CA MET A 12 0.41 14.10 45.36
C MET A 12 -0.70 14.43 44.34
N LEU A 13 -0.93 15.73 44.15
CA LEU A 13 -1.64 16.28 43.00
C LEU A 13 -0.67 16.31 41.79
N PHE A 14 -0.49 15.16 41.14
CA PHE A 14 0.05 15.11 39.78
C PHE A 14 -1.06 15.62 38.83
N PRO A 15 -0.83 16.65 38.02
CA PRO A 15 -1.63 16.82 36.82
C PRO A 15 -1.20 15.68 35.88
N LEU A 16 -1.95 14.58 35.93
CA LEU A 16 -2.03 13.66 34.83
C LEU A 16 -2.48 14.51 33.63
N LEU A 17 -1.52 14.86 32.77
CA LEU A 17 -1.75 15.06 31.35
C LEU A 17 -2.33 13.74 30.83
N ALA A 18 -3.60 13.51 31.14
CA ALA A 18 -4.41 12.48 30.57
C ALA A 18 -4.49 12.82 29.08
N ALA A 19 -3.60 12.16 28.33
CA ALA A 19 -3.81 11.71 26.97
C ALA A 19 -5.14 12.19 26.37
N CYS A 20 -5.08 13.23 25.53
CA CYS A 20 -6.01 13.37 24.41
C CYS A 20 -5.68 12.27 23.38
N GLU A 21 -5.85 11.02 23.79
CA GLU A 21 -5.78 9.84 22.95
C GLU A 21 -7.22 9.36 22.82
N GLY A 22 -7.96 10.02 21.93
CA GLY A 22 -9.39 9.84 21.85
C GLY A 22 -10.09 10.71 20.82
N GLU A 23 -9.38 11.17 19.78
CA GLU A 23 -10.06 11.51 18.54
C GLU A 23 -9.99 10.26 17.68
N GLN A 24 -11.10 9.52 17.60
CA GLN A 24 -11.26 8.44 16.63
C GLN A 24 -10.84 9.01 15.27
N ALA A 25 -9.67 8.58 14.77
CA ALA A 25 -9.15 9.08 13.51
C ALA A 25 -10.23 8.88 12.44
N LYS A 26 -10.81 9.98 11.96
CA LYS A 26 -11.90 9.98 10.95
C LYS A 26 -11.43 9.54 9.56
N GLY A 27 -10.37 8.74 9.46
CA GLY A 27 -9.74 8.40 8.20
C GLY A 27 -8.92 7.12 8.30
N PRO A 28 -8.44 6.64 7.15
CA PRO A 28 -7.68 5.40 7.06
C PRO A 28 -6.36 5.50 7.82
N THR A 29 -6.04 4.41 8.51
CA THR A 29 -4.75 4.23 9.18
C THR A 29 -3.61 4.07 8.15
N PRO A 30 -2.35 4.32 8.53
CA PRO A 30 -1.21 4.10 7.63
C PRO A 30 -1.14 2.66 7.09
N ASP A 31 -1.52 1.66 7.88
CA ASP A 31 -1.51 0.25 7.47
C ASP A 31 -2.61 -0.07 6.46
N GLU A 32 -3.81 0.50 6.63
CA GLU A 32 -4.90 0.37 5.66
C GLU A 32 -4.54 1.05 4.33
N ILE A 33 -3.90 2.22 4.38
CA ILE A 33 -3.38 2.90 3.18
C ILE A 33 -2.33 2.02 2.49
N THR A 34 -1.37 1.47 3.25
CA THR A 34 -0.32 0.61 2.71
C THR A 34 -0.92 -0.64 2.06
N THR A 35 -1.88 -1.27 2.74
CA THR A 35 -2.59 -2.43 2.21
C THR A 35 -3.31 -2.10 0.92
N ALA A 36 -4.06 -1.00 0.87
CA ALA A 36 -4.78 -0.56 -0.32
C ALA A 36 -3.84 -0.22 -1.49
N VAL A 37 -2.68 0.39 -1.23
CA VAL A 37 -1.65 0.64 -2.25
C VAL A 37 -1.11 -0.68 -2.80
N ILE A 38 -0.76 -1.63 -1.94
CA ILE A 38 -0.24 -2.94 -2.36
C ILE A 38 -1.29 -3.72 -3.16
N GLU A 39 -2.55 -3.72 -2.71
CA GLU A 39 -3.64 -4.41 -3.40
C GLU A 39 -3.88 -3.83 -4.78
N ARG A 40 -3.97 -2.50 -4.91
CA ARG A 40 -4.05 -1.82 -6.20
C ARG A 40 -2.85 -2.14 -7.08
N PHE A 41 -1.65 -2.13 -6.51
CA PHE A 41 -0.43 -2.38 -7.26
C PHE A 41 -0.39 -3.79 -7.87
N ARG A 42 -1.09 -4.79 -7.32
CA ARG A 42 -1.15 -6.14 -7.92
C ARG A 42 -1.75 -6.15 -9.34
N GLU A 43 -2.57 -5.16 -9.68
CA GLU A 43 -3.17 -5.00 -11.00
C GLU A 43 -2.35 -4.08 -11.91
N ASP A 44 -1.29 -3.46 -11.38
CA ASP A 44 -0.39 -2.60 -12.15
C ASP A 44 0.47 -3.44 -13.11
N PRO A 45 0.73 -2.97 -14.34
CA PRO A 45 1.63 -3.67 -15.26
C PRO A 45 3.02 -3.94 -14.68
N TYR A 46 3.51 -3.08 -13.76
CA TYR A 46 4.79 -3.28 -13.10
C TYR A 46 4.78 -4.33 -11.99
N ALA A 47 3.62 -4.85 -11.58
CA ALA A 47 3.49 -5.87 -10.54
C ALA A 47 4.28 -7.16 -10.82
N LYS A 48 4.50 -7.45 -12.11
CA LYS A 48 5.28 -8.62 -12.54
C LYS A 48 6.78 -8.38 -12.47
N VAL A 49 7.25 -7.14 -12.37
CA VAL A 49 8.69 -6.80 -12.48
C VAL A 49 9.21 -5.99 -11.30
N GLY A 50 8.36 -5.69 -10.33
CA GLY A 50 8.74 -4.95 -9.13
C GLY A 50 7.69 -5.06 -8.03
N HIS A 51 7.98 -4.40 -6.92
CA HIS A 51 7.12 -4.31 -5.76
C HIS A 51 7.13 -2.90 -5.17
N VAL A 52 6.24 -2.66 -4.23
CA VAL A 52 6.08 -1.37 -3.54
C VAL A 52 6.76 -1.40 -2.18
N GLU A 53 7.57 -0.39 -1.90
CA GLU A 53 8.17 -0.10 -0.59
C GLU A 53 7.84 1.33 -0.13
N ASN A 54 8.09 1.62 1.15
CA ASN A 54 8.12 2.97 1.71
C ASN A 54 6.84 3.79 1.46
N VAL A 55 5.67 3.16 1.55
CA VAL A 55 4.37 3.84 1.37
C VAL A 55 4.18 4.88 2.47
N THR A 56 3.94 6.12 2.07
CA THR A 56 3.72 7.26 2.95
C THR A 56 2.52 8.06 2.46
N LYS A 57 1.57 8.33 3.35
CA LYS A 57 0.52 9.32 3.08
C LYS A 57 1.11 10.72 3.14
N THR A 58 1.01 11.47 2.05
CA THR A 58 1.46 12.87 1.99
C THR A 58 0.35 13.85 2.36
N ASN A 59 -0.90 13.55 1.96
CA ASN A 59 -2.08 14.33 2.28
C ASN A 59 -3.35 13.49 2.16
N SER A 60 -4.50 14.01 2.58
CA SER A 60 -5.80 13.39 2.31
C SER A 60 -6.92 14.42 2.27
N ILE A 61 -7.90 14.18 1.41
CA ILE A 61 -9.14 14.94 1.30
C ILE A 61 -10.27 14.01 1.70
N SER A 62 -11.05 14.38 2.72
CA SER A 62 -12.30 13.69 3.03
C SER A 62 -13.39 14.26 2.13
N GLU A 63 -13.98 13.42 1.29
CA GLU A 63 -15.11 13.80 0.43
C GLU A 63 -16.42 13.65 1.22
N ASP A 64 -16.55 12.56 1.98
CA ASP A 64 -17.69 12.23 2.86
C ASP A 64 -17.20 11.50 4.13
N ASP A 65 -18.11 11.20 5.06
CA ASP A 65 -17.78 10.45 6.30
C ASP A 65 -17.22 9.04 6.04
N ASP A 66 -17.55 8.45 4.89
CA ASP A 66 -17.14 7.11 4.48
C ASP A 66 -16.22 7.10 3.26
N GLU A 67 -15.72 8.27 2.82
CA GLU A 67 -14.90 8.37 1.61
C GLU A 67 -13.74 9.35 1.76
N VAL A 68 -12.53 8.86 1.47
CA VAL A 68 -11.28 9.61 1.57
C VAL A 68 -10.45 9.43 0.31
N ILE A 69 -9.98 10.54 -0.26
CA ILE A 69 -8.95 10.56 -1.29
C ILE A 69 -7.62 10.78 -0.58
N ALA A 70 -6.79 9.74 -0.50
CA ALA A 70 -5.44 9.85 0.07
C ALA A 70 -4.42 10.11 -1.04
N MET A 71 -3.61 11.14 -0.87
CA MET A 71 -2.40 11.34 -1.66
C MET A 71 -1.30 10.50 -1.02
N VAL A 72 -0.72 9.58 -1.79
CA VAL A 72 0.30 8.66 -1.31
C VAL A 72 1.55 8.77 -2.17
N ARG A 73 2.69 8.61 -1.50
CA ARG A 73 4.01 8.51 -2.09
C ARG A 73 4.57 7.15 -1.74
N TYR A 74 5.13 6.44 -2.71
CA TYR A 74 5.80 5.17 -2.48
C TYR A 74 6.97 4.98 -3.42
N GLU A 75 7.80 3.99 -3.13
CA GLU A 75 8.90 3.57 -3.99
C GLU A 75 8.50 2.30 -4.73
N LEU A 76 8.46 2.36 -6.06
CA LEU A 76 8.45 1.18 -6.92
C LEU A 76 9.89 0.69 -7.04
N VAL A 77 10.15 -0.52 -6.54
CA VAL A 77 11.44 -1.18 -6.60
C VAL A 77 11.36 -2.28 -7.65
N PHE A 78 12.23 -2.24 -8.65
CA PHE A 78 12.27 -3.26 -9.70
C PHE A 78 13.07 -4.47 -9.21
N ASP A 79 12.48 -5.65 -9.34
CA ASP A 79 13.11 -6.92 -8.96
C ASP A 79 13.84 -7.57 -10.13
N ARG A 80 13.42 -7.24 -11.35
CA ARG A 80 13.94 -7.81 -12.60
C ARG A 80 13.81 -6.84 -13.77
N THR A 81 14.54 -7.12 -14.83
CA THR A 81 14.44 -6.44 -16.13
C THR A 81 13.24 -6.93 -16.94
N VAL A 82 12.84 -6.16 -17.95
CA VAL A 82 11.84 -6.57 -18.93
C VAL A 82 12.28 -7.81 -19.73
N SER A 83 13.58 -7.96 -19.98
CA SER A 83 14.12 -9.12 -20.69
C SER A 83 13.98 -10.40 -19.85
N GLU A 84 14.32 -10.36 -18.57
CA GLU A 84 14.15 -11.49 -17.66
C GLU A 84 12.67 -11.87 -17.51
N PHE A 85 11.76 -10.89 -17.51
CA PHE A 85 10.33 -11.19 -17.56
C PHE A 85 9.94 -11.86 -18.90
N ALA A 86 10.45 -11.38 -20.03
CA ALA A 86 10.18 -12.01 -21.33
C ALA A 86 10.65 -13.46 -21.42
N ASP A 87 11.81 -13.75 -20.82
CA ASP A 87 12.37 -15.10 -20.75
C ASP A 87 11.47 -16.02 -19.90
N ASP A 88 11.01 -15.55 -18.74
CA ASP A 88 10.07 -16.27 -17.86
C ASP A 88 8.74 -16.59 -18.57
N VAL A 89 8.14 -15.62 -19.28
CA VAL A 89 6.93 -15.87 -20.09
C VAL A 89 7.18 -16.93 -21.17
N THR A 90 8.33 -16.87 -21.82
CA THR A 90 8.70 -17.82 -22.87
C THR A 90 8.90 -19.23 -22.31
N GLU A 91 9.53 -19.35 -21.15
CA GLU A 91 9.74 -20.63 -20.47
C GLU A 91 8.42 -21.24 -20.01
N LYS A 92 7.55 -20.45 -19.35
CA LYS A 92 6.20 -20.86 -18.96
C LYS A 92 5.37 -21.34 -20.15
N GLY A 93 5.43 -20.61 -21.28
CA GLY A 93 4.72 -21.01 -22.49
C GLY A 93 5.22 -22.32 -23.11
N LYS A 94 6.49 -22.67 -22.95
CA LYS A 94 7.02 -23.98 -23.36
C LYS A 94 6.62 -25.10 -22.41
N ALA A 95 6.44 -24.78 -21.13
CA ALA A 95 6.11 -25.74 -20.07
C ALA A 95 4.60 -25.93 -19.86
N ALA A 96 3.76 -25.07 -20.43
CA ALA A 96 2.31 -25.12 -20.27
C ALA A 96 1.73 -26.44 -20.83
N GLY A 97 1.25 -27.29 -19.93
CA GLY A 97 0.72 -28.63 -20.26
C GLY A 97 -0.80 -28.75 -20.18
N ASP A 98 -1.49 -27.74 -19.66
CA ASP A 98 -2.95 -27.69 -19.51
C ASP A 98 -3.52 -26.30 -19.87
N VAL A 99 -4.85 -26.21 -19.91
CA VAL A 99 -5.58 -25.01 -20.35
C VAL A 99 -5.39 -23.84 -19.38
N ASP A 100 -5.29 -24.10 -18.08
CA ASP A 100 -5.14 -23.06 -17.06
C ASP A 100 -3.75 -22.43 -17.14
N ALA A 101 -2.70 -23.25 -17.26
CA ALA A 101 -1.33 -22.79 -17.47
C ALA A 101 -1.16 -22.01 -18.79
N VAL A 102 -1.90 -22.38 -19.84
CA VAL A 102 -1.96 -21.61 -21.08
C VAL A 102 -2.62 -20.25 -20.83
N GLY A 103 -3.73 -20.21 -20.08
CA GLY A 103 -4.40 -18.96 -19.71
C GLY A 103 -3.49 -17.98 -18.96
N ASP A 104 -2.79 -18.49 -17.94
CA ASP A 104 -1.82 -17.70 -17.16
C ASP A 104 -0.67 -17.18 -18.02
N THR A 105 -0.15 -18.02 -18.93
CA THR A 105 0.90 -17.60 -19.87
C THR A 105 0.43 -16.49 -20.80
N VAL A 106 -0.81 -16.56 -21.30
CA VAL A 106 -1.38 -15.51 -22.16
C VAL A 106 -1.54 -14.20 -21.38
N SER A 107 -2.00 -14.27 -20.13
CA SER A 107 -2.10 -13.11 -19.25
C SER A 107 -0.73 -12.47 -19.01
N ASP A 108 0.27 -13.28 -18.65
CA ASP A 108 1.66 -12.83 -18.46
C ASP A 108 2.25 -12.21 -19.75
N ALA A 109 1.91 -12.75 -20.93
CA ALA A 109 2.35 -12.18 -22.21
C ALA A 109 1.71 -10.81 -22.49
N ILE A 110 0.44 -10.61 -22.12
CA ILE A 110 -0.22 -9.30 -22.22
C ILE A 110 0.48 -8.30 -21.29
N ASP A 111 0.76 -8.70 -20.05
CA ASP A 111 1.44 -7.83 -19.09
C ASP A 111 2.89 -7.52 -19.51
N LEU A 112 3.58 -8.46 -20.15
CA LEU A 112 4.87 -8.21 -20.78
C LEU A 112 4.79 -7.12 -21.85
N VAL A 113 3.77 -7.15 -22.71
CA VAL A 113 3.56 -6.12 -23.73
C VAL A 113 3.30 -4.76 -23.08
N LYS A 114 2.43 -4.68 -22.08
CA LYS A 114 2.17 -3.44 -21.34
C LYS A 114 3.46 -2.89 -20.70
N THR A 115 4.21 -3.76 -20.02
CA THR A 115 5.47 -3.40 -19.37
C THR A 115 6.51 -2.89 -20.37
N LYS A 116 6.63 -3.53 -21.54
CA LYS A 116 7.50 -3.07 -22.63
C LYS A 116 7.10 -1.67 -23.11
N MET A 117 5.80 -1.42 -23.32
CA MET A 117 5.31 -0.10 -23.73
C MET A 117 5.60 0.97 -22.69
N LEU A 118 5.43 0.65 -21.40
CA LEU A 118 5.78 1.56 -20.31
C LEU A 118 7.29 1.81 -20.24
N ALA A 119 8.12 0.79 -20.39
CA ALA A 119 9.58 0.94 -20.44
C ALA A 119 10.05 1.80 -21.64
N LEU A 120 9.36 1.72 -22.78
CA LEU A 120 9.62 2.60 -23.92
C LEU A 120 9.26 4.06 -23.63
N LYS A 121 8.18 4.29 -22.88
CA LYS A 121 7.69 5.62 -22.51
C LYS A 121 8.52 6.26 -21.38
N GLU A 122 8.84 5.49 -20.35
CA GLU A 122 9.40 5.96 -19.08
C GLU A 122 10.89 5.63 -18.92
N GLY A 123 11.47 4.90 -19.87
CA GLY A 123 12.85 4.44 -19.84
C GLY A 123 12.98 3.01 -19.31
N ALA A 124 14.04 2.34 -19.75
CA ALA A 124 14.40 1.02 -19.28
C ALA A 124 14.75 1.03 -17.78
N PHE A 125 14.59 -0.11 -17.14
CA PHE A 125 14.92 -0.34 -15.73
C PHE A 125 15.60 -1.70 -15.57
N LYS A 126 16.34 -1.84 -14.47
CA LYS A 126 16.98 -3.08 -14.04
C LYS A 126 16.66 -3.38 -12.58
N ALA A 127 16.99 -4.61 -12.17
CA ALA A 127 16.85 -5.02 -10.77
C ALA A 127 17.58 -4.05 -9.83
N GLY A 128 16.91 -3.65 -8.76
CA GLY A 128 17.37 -2.70 -7.76
C GLY A 128 17.13 -1.22 -8.10
N ASP A 129 16.71 -0.89 -9.33
CA ASP A 129 16.30 0.49 -9.64
C ASP A 129 15.06 0.85 -8.82
N ARG A 130 15.00 2.10 -8.37
CA ARG A 130 13.87 2.64 -7.59
C ARG A 130 13.25 3.83 -8.32
N ARG A 131 11.92 3.87 -8.36
CA ARG A 131 11.15 5.02 -8.85
C ARG A 131 10.23 5.50 -7.75
N VAL A 132 10.28 6.80 -7.49
CA VAL A 132 9.29 7.43 -6.60
C VAL A 132 8.03 7.65 -7.41
N VAL A 133 6.92 7.14 -6.89
CA VAL A 133 5.59 7.34 -7.45
C VAL A 133 4.76 8.12 -6.44
N GLU A 134 4.08 9.15 -6.91
CA GLU A 134 3.11 9.91 -6.15
C GLU A 134 1.77 9.83 -6.88
N ASN A 135 0.74 9.32 -6.21
CA ASN A 135 -0.57 9.18 -6.79
C ASN A 135 -1.69 9.38 -5.76
N GLU A 136 -2.89 9.57 -6.28
CA GLU A 136 -4.11 9.61 -5.48
C GLU A 136 -4.75 8.23 -5.48
N ILE A 137 -5.12 7.77 -4.28
CA ILE A 137 -5.94 6.58 -4.08
C ILE A 137 -7.25 6.99 -3.40
N ARG A 138 -8.36 6.42 -3.88
CA ARG A 138 -9.68 6.62 -3.27
C ARG A 138 -9.97 5.43 -2.38
N LEU A 139 -10.31 5.74 -1.14
CA LEU A 139 -10.58 4.77 -0.08
C LEU A 139 -12.01 4.96 0.39
N VAL A 140 -12.76 3.86 0.45
CA VAL A 140 -14.12 3.86 0.97
C VAL A 140 -14.17 2.99 2.22
N LYS A 141 -14.88 3.48 3.23
CA LYS A 141 -15.06 2.77 4.48
C LYS A 141 -15.98 1.58 4.27
N SER A 142 -15.55 0.42 4.73
CA SER A 142 -16.35 -0.81 4.75
C SER A 142 -16.39 -1.40 6.15
N GLU A 143 -17.22 -2.42 6.36
CA GLU A 143 -17.25 -3.19 7.62
C GLU A 143 -15.89 -3.83 7.96
N LYS A 144 -15.02 -4.04 6.96
CA LYS A 144 -13.70 -4.65 7.12
C LYS A 144 -12.56 -3.63 7.21
N GLY A 145 -12.88 -2.33 7.30
CA GLY A 145 -11.91 -1.23 7.25
C GLY A 145 -11.97 -0.45 5.94
N TRP A 146 -10.98 0.40 5.70
CA TRP A 146 -10.90 1.20 4.46
C TRP A 146 -10.37 0.38 3.29
N ILE A 147 -11.11 0.36 2.18
CA ILE A 147 -10.77 -0.42 0.98
C ILE A 147 -10.53 0.49 -0.23
N TYR A 148 -9.65 0.05 -1.14
CA TYR A 148 -9.46 0.73 -2.42
C TYR A 148 -10.75 0.69 -3.25
N ARG A 149 -11.09 1.83 -3.86
CA ARG A 149 -12.18 1.93 -4.83
C ARG A 149 -11.65 2.48 -6.14
N ASP A 150 -11.79 1.71 -7.21
CA ASP A 150 -11.43 2.18 -8.55
C ASP A 150 -12.42 3.26 -9.04
N ARG A 151 -11.96 4.15 -9.93
CA ARG A 151 -12.88 5.13 -10.53
C ARG A 151 -13.91 4.40 -11.41
N PRO A 152 -15.20 4.78 -11.37
CA PRO A 152 -16.19 4.27 -12.31
C PRO A 152 -15.89 4.69 -13.75
#